data_AF-A0A357AH47-F1
#
_entry.id   AF-A0A357AH47-F1
#
_cell.length_a   1.000
_cell.length_b   1.000
_cell.length_c   1.000
_cell.angle_alpha   90.00
_cell.angle_beta   90.00
_cell.angle_gamma   90.00
#
_symmetry.space_group_name_H-M   'P 1'
#
loop_
_entity.id
_entity.type
_entity.pdbx_description
1 polymer ?
#
loop_
_entity_poly.entity_id
_entity_poly.type
_entity_poly.pdbx_seq_one_letter_code
_entity_poly.pdbx_strand_id
1 'polypeptide(L)' 'MNNRVFGAKGEEKASNYLSERGYTILFRNFRAGRLGEIDIIGKDAGTLCFIEVKTRSNYRYGTPAQAVSAQKQST' A
#
# COMPACT_ATOMS: atom_id res chain seq x y z
N MET A 1 12.00 -2.11 -17.68
CA MET A 1 11.84 -1.12 -16.59
C MET A 1 12.03 -1.85 -15.27
N ASN A 2 12.80 -1.33 -14.31
CA ASN A 2 13.01 -2.03 -13.04
C ASN A 2 11.71 -1.97 -12.21
N ASN A 3 11.02 -3.10 -12.09
CA ASN A 3 9.71 -3.19 -11.42
C ASN A 3 9.77 -2.75 -9.95
N ARG A 4 10.91 -2.91 -9.27
CA ARG A 4 11.10 -2.41 -7.89
C ARG A 4 11.10 -0.89 -7.82
N VAL A 5 11.86 -0.24 -8.70
CA VAL A 5 11.92 1.23 -8.76
C VAL A 5 10.57 1.81 -9.15
N PHE A 6 9.84 1.12 -10.04
CA PHE A 6 8.49 1.51 -10.43
C PHE A 6 7.49 1.34 -9.27
N GLY A 7 7.56 0.25 -8.52
CA GLY A 7 6.78 0.03 -7.30
C GLY A 7 7.02 1.12 -6.25
N ALA A 8 8.29 1.38 -5.92
CA ALA A 8 8.68 2.37 -4.92
C ALA A 8 8.16 3.78 -5.22
N LYS A 9 8.17 4.21 -6.49
CA LYS A 9 7.59 5.50 -6.90
C LYS A 9 6.08 5.57 -6.67
N GLY A 10 5.37 4.45 -6.85
CA GLY A 10 3.94 4.39 -6.58
C GLY A 10 3.65 4.46 -5.09
N GLU A 11 4.45 3.79 -4.26
CA GLU A 11 4.34 3.85 -2.80
C GLU A 11 4.59 5.27 -2.27
N GLU A 12 5.63 5.95 -2.76
CA GLU A 12 5.90 7.35 -2.40
C GLU A 12 4.72 8.26 -2.78
N LYS A 13 4.18 8.10 -3.98
CA LYS A 13 3.01 8.88 -4.42
C LYS A 13 1.78 8.57 -3.56
N ALA A 14 1.58 7.32 -3.17
CA ALA A 14 0.50 6.92 -2.29
C ALA A 14 0.65 7.52 -0.88
N SER A 15 1.85 7.49 -0.29
CA SER A 15 2.09 8.08 1.03
C SER A 15 1.84 9.58 1.04
N ASN A 16 2.25 10.28 -0.02
CA ASN A 16 2.02 11.72 -0.14
C ASN A 16 0.52 12.02 -0.26
N TYR A 17 -0.17 11.31 -1.15
CA TYR A 17 -1.62 11.44 -1.33
C TYR A 17 -2.40 11.20 -0.03
N LEU A 18 -2.04 10.18 0.74
CA LEU A 18 -2.66 9.87 2.02
C LEU A 18 -2.41 10.97 3.05
N SER A 19 -1.17 11.46 3.13
CA SER A 19 -0.80 12.55 4.05
C SER A 19 -1.57 13.84 3.74
N GLU A 20 -1.70 14.19 2.45
CA GLU A 20 -2.52 15.34 1.99
C GLU A 20 -4.00 15.19 2.34
N ARG A 21 -4.49 13.95 2.51
CA ARG A 21 -5.86 13.63 2.91
C ARG A 21 -6.06 13.51 4.43
N GLY A 22 -5.04 13.82 5.22
CA GLY A 22 -5.12 13.82 6.68
C GLY A 22 -4.72 12.50 7.36
N TYR A 23 -4.23 11.52 6.60
CA TYR A 23 -3.66 10.31 7.20
C TYR A 23 -2.35 10.65 7.90
N THR A 24 -2.14 10.09 9.09
CA THR A 24 -0.82 10.04 9.70
C THR A 24 -0.13 8.77 9.24
N ILE A 25 0.96 8.89 8.49
CA ILE A 25 1.78 7.73 8.09
C ILE A 25 2.62 7.29 9.29
N LEU A 26 2.47 6.02 9.71
CA LEU A 26 3.19 5.44 10.84
C LEU A 26 4.40 4.63 10.36
N PHE A 27 4.20 3.78 9.36
CA PHE A 27 5.25 2.95 8.78
C PHE A 27 5.11 2.86 7.26
N ARG A 28 6.25 2.66 6.59
CA ARG A 28 6.34 2.33 5.17
C ARG A 28 7.25 1.12 5.01
N ASN A 29 6.98 0.25 4.05
CA ASN A 29 7.72 -1.00 3.82
C ASN A 29 7.87 -1.84 5.10
N PHE A 30 6.79 -1.97 5.88
CA PHE A 30 6.83 -2.67 7.17
C PHE A 30 6.99 -4.17 6.94
N ARG A 31 7.94 -4.80 7.64
CA ARG A 31 8.19 -6.24 7.57
C ARG A 31 7.80 -6.91 8.89
N ALA A 32 6.79 -7.77 8.84
CA ALA A 32 6.27 -8.52 9.99
C ALA A 32 6.95 -9.91 10.11
N GLY A 33 8.27 -9.97 9.92
CA GLY A 33 9.03 -11.23 9.94
C GLY A 33 8.47 -12.26 8.95
N ARG A 34 8.00 -13.42 9.46
CA ARG A 34 7.44 -14.52 8.64
C ARG A 34 6.02 -14.28 8.15
N LEU A 35 5.32 -13.27 8.69
CA LEU A 35 3.93 -12.97 8.35
C LEU A 35 3.80 -12.20 7.03
N GLY A 36 4.86 -11.52 6.59
CA GLY A 36 4.90 -10.83 5.31
C GLY A 36 5.31 -9.37 5.42
N GLU A 37 4.91 -8.59 4.43
CA GLU A 37 5.19 -7.17 4.34
C GLU A 37 3.91 -6.36 4.08
N ILE A 38 3.89 -5.14 4.59
CA ILE A 38 2.80 -4.17 4.43
C ILE A 38 3.41 -2.88 3.88
N ASP A 39 2.90 -2.41 2.75
CA ASP A 39 3.50 -1.26 2.05
C ASP A 39 3.40 0.01 2.88
N ILE A 40 2.23 0.32 3.43
CA ILE A 40 2.00 1.50 4.27
C ILE A 40 1.09 1.13 5.46
N ILE A 41 1.48 1.58 6.65
CA ILE A 41 0.63 1.58 7.84
C ILE A 41 0.36 3.03 8.21
N GLY A 42 -0.90 3.42 8.30
CA GLY A 42 -1.30 4.79 8.61
C GLY A 42 -2.49 4.86 9.57
N LYS A 43 -2.81 6.05 10.03
CA LYS A 43 -3.96 6.33 10.89
C LYS A 43 -4.84 7.41 10.28
N ASP A 44 -6.14 7.16 10.21
CA ASP A 44 -7.16 8.09 9.75
C ASP A 44 -8.28 8.19 10.79
N ALA A 45 -8.50 9.40 11.32
CA ALA A 45 -9.56 9.69 12.30
C ALA A 45 -9.69 8.67 13.46
N GLY A 46 -8.58 8.09 13.93
CA GLY A 46 -8.60 7.07 14.99
C GLY A 46 -8.46 5.62 14.52
N THR A 47 -8.73 5.37 13.24
CA THR A 47 -8.66 4.05 12.59
C THR A 47 -7.22 3.73 12.19
N LEU A 48 -6.73 2.54 12.55
CA LEU A 48 -5.47 2.02 12.04
C LEU A 48 -5.72 1.36 10.68
N CYS A 49 -4.99 1.80 9.65
CA CYS A 49 -5.16 1.36 8.27
C CYS A 49 -3.90 0.65 7.79
N PHE A 50 -4.08 -0.58 7.29
CA PHE A 50 -3.06 -1.34 6.56
C PHE A 50 -3.32 -1.19 5.07
N ILE A 51 -2.36 -0.61 4.35
CA ILE A 51 -2.57 -0.11 2.99
C ILE A 51 -1.58 -0.79 2.05
N GLU A 52 -2.13 -1.47 1.05
CA GLU A 52 -1.39 -2.10 -0.03
C GLU A 52 -1.38 -1.20 -1.27
N VAL A 53 -0.20 -0.99 -1.86
CA VAL A 53 0.00 -0.12 -3.02
C VAL A 53 0.31 -0.96 -4.26
N LYS A 54 -0.50 -0.80 -5.30
CA LYS A 54 -0.29 -1.45 -6.60
C LYS A 54 -0.04 -0.42 -7.70
N THR A 55 1.22 -0.27 -8.09
CA THR A 55 1.60 0.56 -9.23
C THR A 55 1.33 -0.17 -10.54
N ARG A 56 0.59 0.46 -11.46
CA ARG A 56 0.30 -0.09 -12.79
C ARG A 56 0.65 0.91 -13.89
N SER A 57 1.14 0.42 -15.01
CA SER A 57 1.42 1.21 -16.23
C SER A 57 0.25 1.23 -17.22
N ASN A 58 -0.78 0.39 -17.01
CA ASN A 58 -2.02 0.39 -17.78
C ASN A 58 -3.23 0.02 -16.91
N TYR A 59 -4.42 0.39 -17.37
CA TYR A 59 -5.70 0.12 -16.69
C TYR A 59 -6.36 -1.19 -17.13
N ARG A 60 -5.65 -2.08 -17.85
CA ARG A 60 -6.23 -3.29 -18.47
C ARG A 60 -6.51 -4.44 -17.49
N TYR A 61 -6.18 -4.26 -16.21
CA TYR A 61 -6.50 -5.20 -15.14
C TYR A 61 -7.47 -4.50 -14.20
N GLY A 62 -8.54 -5.18 -13.77
CA GLY A 62 -9.70 -4.61 -13.06
C GLY A 62 -9.41 -3.82 -11.77
N THR A 63 -10.47 -3.43 -11.05
CA THR A 63 -10.40 -2.47 -9.94
C THR A 63 -9.45 -2.93 -8.81
N PRO A 64 -8.79 -2.00 -8.10
CA PRO A 64 -7.88 -2.33 -6.98
C PRO A 64 -8.52 -3.22 -5.91
N ALA A 65 -9.82 -3.05 -5.65
CA ALA A 65 -10.59 -3.84 -4.69
C ALA A 65 -10.62 -5.34 -5.03
N GLN A 66 -10.55 -5.70 -6.32
CA GLN A 66 -10.52 -7.11 -6.77
C GLN A 66 -9.13 -7.74 -6.67
N ALA A 67 -8.10 -6.97 -6.29
CA ALA A 67 -6.72 -7.43 -6.27
C ALA A 67 -6.19 -7.73 -4.85
N VAL A 68 -7.00 -7.57 -3.80
CA VAL A 68 -6.67 -8.03 -2.45
C VAL A 68 -6.96 -9.54 -2.42
N SER A 69 -5.91 -10.37 -2.41
CA SER A 69 -6.10 -11.82 -2.32
C SER A 69 -6.50 -12.20 -0.89
N ALA A 70 -7.25 -13.29 -0.73
CA ALA A 70 -7.65 -13.81 0.58
C ALA A 70 -6.45 -14.02 1.51
N GLN A 71 -5.28 -14.37 0.94
CA GLN A 71 -4.03 -14.53 1.68
C GLN A 71 -3.55 -13.24 2.37
N LYS A 72 -3.90 -12.06 1.84
CA LYS A 72 -3.61 -10.76 2.48
C LYS A 72 -4.61 -10.36 3.55
N GLN A 73 -5.76 -11.03 3.64
CA GLN A 73 -6.78 -10.78 4.66
C GLN A 73 -6.57 -11.62 5.93
N SER A 74 -5.81 -12.71 5.83
CA SER A 74 -5.56 -13.65 6.93
C SER A 74 -4.23 -13.40 7.67
N THR A 75 -3.62 -12.22 7.50
CA THR A 75 -2.34 -11.84 8.14
C THR A 75 -2.56 -10.67 9.09
#